data_AF-A0A9P4JMN8-F1
#
_entry.id   AF-A0A9P4JMN8-F1
#
_cell.length_a   1.000
_cell.length_b   1.000
_cell.length_c   1.000
_cell.angle_alpha   90.00
_cell.angle_beta   90.00
_cell.angle_gamma   90.00
#
_symmetry.space_group_name_H-M   'P 1'
#
loop_
_entity.id
_entity.type
_entity.pdbx_description
1 polymer ?
#
loop_
_entity_poly.entity_id
_entity_poly.type
_entity_poly.pdbx_seq_one_letter_code
_entity_poly.pdbx_strand_id
1 'polypeptide(L)'
;MVTVGVAGRDRRRNSVGYQSLENSVYLPEVISSHAALIPVQYSEESIPEMDRVVRIIPFNRNAFVTMHCAKTVDFGEFQWILKYGEPGLWYERPSRQTLWKMTPLAAEKQLDGLPAVESPRPVTLDTPRVWASAALTTPTNDDLYDCTIHRAEGNPCQQCTDDRADVVDSCDLVYYVVISTFQANDPFIYGAHFNGKPLYKYIRCGSREVAAAEAFYTTGMDGWSVLFSCVMREGETFFERAGPVERVDELWDLTQDSHDDDVVRVYY
;
A
#
# COMPACT_ATOMS: atom_id res chain seq x y z
N MET A 1 -21.17 55.47 -67.80
CA MET A 1 -20.19 54.75 -66.97
C MET A 1 -20.37 55.27 -65.56
N VAL A 2 -20.95 54.47 -64.67
CA VAL A 2 -21.49 54.92 -63.38
C VAL A 2 -20.39 54.94 -62.32
N THR A 3 -20.17 56.09 -61.71
CA THR A 3 -19.28 56.30 -60.57
C THR A 3 -20.07 56.12 -59.28
N VAL A 4 -19.65 55.19 -58.43
CA VAL A 4 -20.17 55.02 -57.06
C VAL A 4 -19.00 55.24 -56.10
N GLY A 5 -19.16 56.23 -55.22
CA GLY A 5 -18.25 56.49 -54.12
C GLY A 5 -18.52 55.57 -52.93
N VAL A 6 -17.48 55.23 -52.18
CA VAL A 6 -17.59 54.66 -50.84
C VAL A 6 -16.56 55.32 -49.94
N ALA A 7 -17.06 56.06 -48.95
CA ALA A 7 -16.35 56.45 -47.74
C ALA A 7 -16.96 55.68 -46.57
N GLY A 8 -16.15 55.13 -45.66
CA GLY A 8 -16.69 54.40 -44.51
C GLY A 8 -15.67 53.75 -43.57
N ARG A 9 -15.01 54.58 -42.76
CA ARG A 9 -14.59 54.41 -41.34
C ARG A 9 -14.13 53.06 -40.79
N ASP A 10 -12.95 53.12 -40.19
CA ASP A 10 -12.48 52.46 -38.95
C ASP A 10 -13.55 51.81 -38.06
N ARG A 11 -13.31 50.55 -37.65
CA ARG A 11 -13.00 50.19 -36.24
C ARG A 11 -12.94 48.67 -36.01
N ARG A 12 -12.04 48.33 -35.09
CA ARG A 12 -11.96 47.10 -34.27
C ARG A 12 -11.34 45.86 -34.93
N ARG A 13 -10.03 45.73 -34.72
CA ARG A 13 -9.37 44.44 -34.51
C ARG A 13 -10.08 43.73 -33.35
N ASN A 14 -10.79 42.65 -33.64
CA ASN A 14 -11.13 41.65 -32.64
C ASN A 14 -9.85 40.90 -32.29
N SER A 15 -9.13 41.38 -31.27
CA SER A 15 -8.26 40.52 -30.48
C SER A 15 -9.20 39.52 -29.79
N VAL A 16 -9.30 38.32 -30.34
CA VAL A 16 -9.79 37.16 -29.60
C VAL A 16 -8.80 36.99 -28.46
N GLY A 17 -9.15 37.54 -27.30
CA GLY A 17 -8.48 37.24 -26.06
C GLY A 17 -8.58 35.74 -25.89
N TYR A 18 -7.44 35.06 -25.90
CA TYR A 18 -7.29 33.84 -25.15
C TYR A 18 -7.63 34.20 -23.70
N GLN A 19 -8.90 34.07 -23.35
CA GLN A 19 -9.27 33.98 -21.95
C GLN A 19 -8.57 32.73 -21.44
N SER A 20 -7.58 32.96 -20.58
CA SER A 20 -6.94 31.95 -19.77
C SER A 20 -8.03 31.03 -19.25
N LEU A 21 -8.00 29.77 -19.70
CA LEU A 21 -8.76 28.68 -19.11
C LEU A 21 -8.11 28.35 -17.75
N GLU A 22 -8.07 29.33 -16.86
CA GLU A 22 -7.99 29.15 -15.41
C GLU A 22 -9.37 28.67 -14.92
N ASN A 23 -9.88 27.62 -15.57
CA ASN A 23 -10.96 26.83 -15.03
C ASN A 23 -10.29 25.77 -14.17
N SER A 24 -10.34 25.99 -12.87
CA SER A 24 -10.17 25.04 -11.78
C SER A 24 -10.63 23.62 -12.17
N VAL A 25 -9.72 22.82 -12.72
CA VAL A 25 -9.84 21.36 -12.84
C VAL A 25 -8.77 20.82 -11.90
N TYR A 26 -9.21 20.24 -10.78
CA TYR A 26 -8.38 19.69 -9.71
C TYR A 26 -7.11 19.04 -10.25
N LEU A 27 -5.99 19.75 -10.19
CA LEU A 27 -4.70 19.16 -10.49
C LEU A 27 -4.45 18.10 -9.41
N PRO A 28 -3.97 16.91 -9.79
CA PRO A 28 -3.64 15.89 -8.81
C PRO A 28 -2.63 16.47 -7.82
N GLU A 29 -2.87 16.18 -6.54
CA GLU A 29 -1.96 16.59 -5.47
C GLU A 29 -0.55 16.11 -5.79
N VAL A 30 0.43 16.98 -5.57
CA VAL A 30 1.80 16.78 -6.01
C VAL A 30 2.64 16.25 -4.85
N ILE A 31 3.24 15.08 -5.03
CA ILE A 31 3.98 14.36 -3.98
C ILE A 31 5.42 14.10 -4.45
N SER A 32 6.38 14.36 -3.56
CA SER A 32 7.83 14.22 -3.85
C SER A 32 8.57 13.22 -2.97
N SER A 33 7.93 12.68 -1.92
CA SER A 33 8.54 11.76 -0.97
C SER A 33 7.58 10.67 -0.52
N HIS A 34 8.12 9.58 0.03
CA HIS A 34 7.33 8.50 0.61
C HIS A 34 6.48 8.99 1.79
N ALA A 35 6.99 9.90 2.62
CA ALA A 35 6.29 10.46 3.76
C ALA A 35 5.06 11.31 3.37
N ALA A 36 5.07 11.93 2.18
CA ALA A 36 3.91 12.63 1.66
C ALA A 36 2.91 11.68 0.98
N LEU A 37 3.39 10.59 0.37
CA LEU A 37 2.53 9.56 -0.23
C LEU A 37 1.76 8.77 0.84
N ILE A 38 2.48 8.33 1.88
CA ILE A 38 1.99 7.52 2.99
C ILE A 38 2.34 8.27 4.28
N PRO A 39 1.51 9.25 4.67
CA PRO A 39 1.73 10.01 5.89
C PRO A 39 1.52 9.13 7.12
N VAL A 40 2.19 9.52 8.21
CA VAL A 40 1.91 8.97 9.53
C VAL A 40 0.51 9.39 9.95
N GLN A 41 -0.23 8.47 10.58
CA GLN A 41 -1.53 8.75 11.17
C GLN A 41 -1.51 8.36 12.64
N TYR A 42 -1.65 9.37 13.50
CA TYR A 42 -1.84 9.18 14.93
C TYR A 42 -3.33 8.94 15.21
N SER A 43 -3.62 8.18 16.27
CA SER A 43 -5.00 7.79 16.65
C SER A 43 -5.97 8.97 16.90
N GLU A 44 -5.45 10.19 17.10
CA GLU A 44 -6.24 11.43 17.21
C GLU A 44 -6.81 11.95 15.89
N GLU A 45 -6.12 11.69 14.80
CA GLU A 45 -6.42 12.31 13.53
C GLU A 45 -7.61 11.56 12.91
N SER A 46 -8.82 12.08 13.13
CA SER A 46 -10.01 11.65 12.40
C SER A 46 -9.91 12.11 10.94
N ILE A 47 -8.95 11.56 10.21
CA ILE A 47 -8.82 11.77 8.79
C ILE A 47 -9.88 10.87 8.15
N PRO A 48 -10.86 11.44 7.42
CA PRO A 48 -11.82 10.62 6.69
C PRO A 48 -11.05 9.68 5.76
N GLU A 49 -11.54 8.46 5.53
CA GLU A 49 -10.97 7.57 4.52
C GLU A 49 -10.72 8.35 3.23
N MET A 50 -9.44 8.58 2.90
CA MET A 50 -9.05 9.47 1.80
C MET A 50 -8.64 8.63 0.60
N ASP A 51 -9.54 8.59 -0.38
CA ASP A 51 -9.24 8.13 -1.72
C ASP A 51 -8.85 9.32 -2.59
N ARG A 52 -7.62 9.32 -3.11
CA ARG A 52 -7.09 10.43 -3.89
C ARG A 52 -6.21 9.99 -5.05
N VAL A 53 -6.18 10.79 -6.10
CA VAL A 53 -5.20 10.66 -7.19
C VAL A 53 -4.10 11.69 -6.98
N VAL A 54 -2.87 11.22 -6.89
CA VAL A 54 -1.68 12.03 -6.63
C VAL A 54 -0.67 11.86 -7.76
N ARG A 55 0.15 12.87 -8.00
CA ARG A 55 1.26 12.82 -8.94
C ARG A 55 2.57 12.70 -8.19
N ILE A 56 3.24 11.57 -8.36
CA ILE A 56 4.58 11.31 -7.82
C ILE A 56 5.60 11.97 -8.74
N ILE A 57 6.10 13.15 -8.35
CA ILE A 57 6.92 14.01 -9.20
C ILE A 57 8.22 13.36 -9.66
N PRO A 58 9.01 12.70 -8.79
CA PRO A 58 10.29 12.12 -9.21
C PRO A 58 10.19 11.15 -10.39
N PHE A 59 9.03 10.50 -10.56
CA PHE A 59 8.80 9.49 -11.60
C PHE A 59 7.76 9.92 -12.64
N ASN A 60 7.20 11.13 -12.49
CA ASN A 60 6.15 11.63 -13.36
C ASN A 60 4.94 10.68 -13.52
N ARG A 61 4.52 10.03 -12.42
CA ARG A 61 3.46 9.02 -12.44
C ARG A 61 2.28 9.43 -11.57
N ASN A 62 1.07 9.15 -12.05
CA ASN A 62 -0.13 9.27 -11.22
C ASN A 62 -0.35 7.97 -10.45
N ALA A 63 -0.73 8.07 -9.18
CA ALA A 63 -1.10 6.91 -8.37
C ALA A 63 -2.47 7.17 -7.73
N PHE A 64 -3.28 6.12 -7.61
CA PHE A 64 -4.51 6.15 -6.84
C PHE A 64 -4.22 5.63 -5.43
N VAL A 65 -4.29 6.51 -4.44
CA VAL A 65 -4.01 6.19 -3.03
C VAL A 65 -5.31 5.99 -2.30
N THR A 66 -5.42 4.90 -1.55
CA THR A 66 -6.54 4.61 -0.65
C THR A 66 -6.04 4.46 0.79
N MET A 67 -6.78 5.02 1.73
CA MET A 67 -6.46 5.02 3.16
C MET A 67 -7.69 4.55 3.94
N HIS A 68 -7.88 3.23 4.00
CA HIS A 68 -8.93 2.60 4.80
C HIS A 68 -8.36 1.42 5.57
N CYS A 69 -8.96 1.07 6.71
CA CYS A 69 -8.52 -0.07 7.51
C CYS A 69 -8.68 -1.38 6.74
N ALA A 70 -7.73 -2.31 6.88
CA ALA A 70 -7.90 -3.65 6.37
C ALA A 70 -8.79 -4.48 7.30
N LYS A 71 -9.63 -5.33 6.71
CA LYS A 71 -10.46 -6.30 7.41
C LYS A 71 -9.91 -7.70 7.22
N THR A 72 -10.38 -8.64 8.03
CA THR A 72 -9.96 -10.06 7.95
C THR A 72 -10.24 -10.69 6.58
N VAL A 73 -11.26 -10.20 5.86
CA VAL A 73 -11.52 -10.64 4.48
C VAL A 73 -10.40 -10.22 3.54
N ASP A 74 -9.86 -9.01 3.71
CA ASP A 74 -8.75 -8.49 2.90
C ASP A 74 -7.46 -9.24 3.19
N PHE A 75 -7.17 -9.52 4.46
CA PHE A 75 -6.03 -10.36 4.83
C PHE A 75 -6.14 -11.77 4.21
N GLY A 76 -7.33 -12.39 4.27
CA GLY A 76 -7.58 -13.71 3.68
C GLY A 76 -7.34 -13.79 2.16
N GLU A 77 -7.47 -12.67 1.44
CA GLU A 77 -7.17 -12.58 0.00
C GLU A 77 -5.68 -12.78 -0.30
N PHE A 78 -4.80 -12.32 0.60
CA PHE A 78 -3.35 -12.32 0.43
C PHE A 78 -2.61 -13.30 1.34
N GLN A 79 -3.28 -13.92 2.31
CA GLN A 79 -2.66 -14.87 3.24
C GLN A 79 -1.86 -15.98 2.55
N TRP A 80 -2.32 -16.45 1.38
CA TRP A 80 -1.64 -17.53 0.65
C TRP A 80 -0.20 -17.19 0.25
N ILE A 81 0.08 -15.95 -0.17
CA ILE A 81 1.44 -15.56 -0.60
C ILE A 81 2.34 -15.34 0.61
N LEU A 82 1.78 -14.83 1.70
CA LEU A 82 2.51 -14.64 2.96
C LEU A 82 2.87 -15.97 3.61
N LYS A 83 1.99 -16.98 3.50
CA LYS A 83 2.18 -18.30 4.11
C LYS A 83 3.08 -19.23 3.31
N TYR A 84 3.00 -19.19 1.97
CA TYR A 84 3.63 -20.19 1.12
C TYR A 84 4.61 -19.61 0.09
N GLY A 85 4.71 -18.28 -0.01
CA GLY A 85 5.60 -17.60 -0.95
C GLY A 85 6.90 -17.17 -0.29
N GLU A 86 7.92 -16.97 -1.12
CA GLU A 86 9.21 -16.41 -0.71
C GLU A 86 9.25 -14.90 -1.00
N PRO A 87 9.92 -14.11 -0.14
CA PRO A 87 10.04 -12.67 -0.34
C PRO A 87 10.76 -12.33 -1.65
N GLY A 88 10.26 -11.34 -2.38
CA GLY A 88 10.91 -10.82 -3.60
C GLY A 88 10.66 -11.62 -4.87
N LEU A 89 10.03 -12.80 -4.80
CA LEU A 89 9.65 -13.59 -5.98
C LEU A 89 8.23 -13.28 -6.45
N TRP A 90 7.98 -13.51 -7.74
CA TRP A 90 6.67 -13.31 -8.38
C TRP A 90 5.88 -14.62 -8.45
N TYR A 91 4.58 -14.52 -8.18
CA TYR A 91 3.64 -15.62 -8.15
C TYR A 91 2.36 -15.28 -8.90
N GLU A 92 1.77 -16.28 -9.58
CA GLU A 92 0.37 -16.23 -9.96
C GLU A 92 -0.48 -16.74 -8.79
N ARG A 93 -1.68 -16.19 -8.60
CA ARG A 93 -2.58 -16.69 -7.57
C ARG A 93 -2.96 -18.15 -7.84
N PRO A 94 -2.69 -19.09 -6.91
CA PRO A 94 -3.06 -20.48 -7.10
C PRO A 94 -4.57 -20.65 -7.15
N SER A 95 -5.03 -21.71 -7.82
CA SER A 95 -6.43 -22.09 -7.77
C SER A 95 -6.85 -22.45 -6.34
N ARG A 96 -8.13 -22.27 -6.00
CA ARG A 96 -8.67 -22.68 -4.69
C ARG A 96 -8.42 -24.17 -4.39
N GLN A 97 -8.43 -25.03 -5.42
CA GLN A 97 -8.11 -26.46 -5.27
C GLN A 97 -6.64 -26.69 -4.91
N THR A 98 -5.73 -25.89 -5.48
CA THR A 98 -4.31 -25.94 -5.16
C THR A 98 -4.06 -25.50 -3.73
N LEU A 99 -4.66 -24.38 -3.30
CA LEU A 99 -4.55 -23.90 -1.92
C LEU A 99 -5.09 -24.92 -0.91
N TRP A 100 -6.21 -25.59 -1.23
CA TRP A 100 -6.77 -26.64 -0.37
C TRP A 100 -5.83 -27.84 -0.19
N LYS A 101 -5.06 -28.20 -1.23
CA LYS A 101 -4.07 -29.29 -1.14
C LYS A 101 -2.83 -28.88 -0.34
N MET A 102 -2.58 -27.58 -0.20
CA MET A 102 -1.46 -27.02 0.57
C MET A 102 -1.77 -26.86 2.06
N THR A 103 -3.04 -26.96 2.46
CA THR A 103 -3.41 -26.94 3.89
C THR A 103 -2.82 -28.15 4.62
N PRO A 104 -2.24 -27.98 5.83
CA PRO A 104 -1.56 -29.06 6.56
C PRO A 104 -2.38 -30.33 6.75
N LEU A 105 -3.71 -30.19 6.90
CA LEU A 105 -4.66 -31.30 7.03
C LEU A 105 -4.75 -32.20 5.79
N ALA A 106 -4.31 -31.72 4.62
CA ALA A 106 -4.34 -32.45 3.35
C ALA A 106 -2.95 -32.87 2.85
N ALA A 107 -1.87 -32.46 3.54
CA ALA A 107 -0.49 -32.64 3.10
C ALA A 107 0.17 -33.85 3.80
N GLU A 108 0.00 -35.05 3.25
CA GLU A 108 0.79 -36.24 3.66
C GLU A 108 2.25 -36.21 3.14
N LYS A 109 2.60 -35.21 2.32
CA LYS A 109 3.95 -34.98 1.82
C LYS A 109 4.32 -33.52 2.00
N GLN A 110 5.53 -33.28 2.50
CA GLN A 110 6.22 -31.99 2.56
C GLN A 110 6.09 -31.31 1.19
N LEU A 111 5.21 -30.32 1.09
CA LEU A 111 5.01 -29.58 -0.15
C LEU A 111 6.15 -28.58 -0.28
N ASP A 112 6.87 -28.66 -1.41
CA ASP A 112 7.67 -27.55 -1.91
C ASP A 112 6.76 -26.31 -1.99
N GLY A 113 7.30 -25.14 -1.64
CA GLY A 113 6.56 -23.87 -1.56
C GLY A 113 5.83 -23.49 -2.87
N LEU A 114 5.26 -22.28 -2.92
CA LEU A 114 4.58 -21.85 -4.14
C LEU A 114 5.53 -21.90 -5.34
N PRO A 115 5.08 -22.40 -6.51
CA PRO A 115 5.89 -22.36 -7.71
C PRO A 115 6.01 -20.90 -8.17
N ALA A 116 7.22 -20.34 -8.04
CA ALA A 116 7.52 -19.00 -8.52
C ALA A 116 7.45 -18.95 -10.07
N VAL A 117 7.12 -17.79 -10.60
CA VAL A 117 7.17 -17.55 -12.05
C VAL A 117 8.64 -17.45 -12.48
N GLU A 118 9.09 -18.39 -13.32
CA GLU A 118 10.51 -18.50 -13.73
C GLU A 118 11.01 -17.30 -14.56
N SER A 119 10.14 -16.62 -15.29
CA SER A 119 10.48 -15.48 -16.15
C SER A 119 9.39 -14.40 -16.07
N PRO A 120 9.31 -13.70 -14.93
CA PRO A 120 8.28 -12.69 -14.72
C PRO A 120 8.57 -11.49 -15.62
N ARG A 121 7.51 -11.00 -16.28
CA ARG A 121 7.51 -9.80 -17.13
C ARG A 121 6.44 -8.85 -16.59
N PRO A 122 6.68 -8.27 -15.40
CA PRO A 122 5.72 -7.40 -14.76
C PRO A 122 5.49 -6.15 -15.61
N VAL A 123 4.23 -5.86 -15.91
CA VAL A 123 3.87 -4.67 -16.70
C VAL A 123 3.87 -3.43 -15.82
N THR A 124 4.29 -2.30 -16.37
CA THR A 124 4.17 -0.99 -15.73
C THR A 124 2.75 -0.43 -15.94
N LEU A 125 2.04 -0.13 -14.86
CA LEU A 125 0.68 0.44 -14.91
C LEU A 125 0.73 1.95 -15.05
N ASP A 126 -0.17 2.53 -15.84
CA ASP A 126 -0.26 3.99 -16.00
C ASP A 126 -0.67 4.69 -14.69
N THR A 127 -1.60 4.07 -13.96
CA THR A 127 -2.10 4.54 -12.67
C THR A 127 -2.15 3.39 -11.66
N PRO A 128 -1.02 3.01 -11.05
CA PRO A 128 -1.00 2.00 -9.98
C PRO A 128 -1.81 2.45 -8.75
N ARG A 129 -2.29 1.48 -7.97
CA ARG A 129 -2.97 1.71 -6.69
C ARG A 129 -1.97 1.59 -5.54
N VAL A 130 -2.08 2.46 -4.54
CA VAL A 130 -1.39 2.35 -3.25
C VAL A 130 -2.42 2.27 -2.15
N TRP A 131 -2.56 1.10 -1.54
CA TRP A 131 -3.31 0.99 -0.31
C TRP A 131 -2.38 1.22 0.88
N ALA A 132 -2.48 2.40 1.48
CA ALA A 132 -1.77 2.75 2.70
C ALA A 132 -2.62 2.32 3.92
N SER A 133 -2.55 1.04 4.27
CA SER A 133 -3.24 0.50 5.47
C SER A 133 -2.52 0.91 6.76
N ALA A 134 -3.11 0.54 7.91
CA ALA A 134 -2.57 0.85 9.24
C ALA A 134 -1.11 0.40 9.40
N ALA A 135 -0.74 -0.73 8.80
CA ALA A 135 0.65 -1.22 8.79
C ALA A 135 1.67 -0.24 8.15
N LEU A 136 1.25 0.69 7.30
CA LEU A 136 2.13 1.69 6.68
C LEU A 136 1.96 3.10 7.27
N THR A 137 0.80 3.39 7.85
CA THR A 137 0.47 4.72 8.38
C THR A 137 0.70 4.85 9.88
N THR A 138 0.54 3.78 10.67
CA THR A 138 0.65 3.84 12.13
C THR A 138 2.11 3.99 12.57
N PRO A 139 2.45 5.04 13.34
CA PRO A 139 3.80 5.23 13.87
C PRO A 139 4.11 4.27 15.02
N THR A 140 5.39 4.10 15.37
CA THR A 140 5.79 3.33 16.55
C THR A 140 5.45 4.05 17.86
N ASN A 141 5.39 5.38 17.83
CA ASN A 141 5.07 6.26 18.96
C ASN A 141 3.60 6.75 18.94
N ASP A 142 2.64 5.88 18.63
CA ASP A 142 1.22 6.27 18.59
C ASP A 142 0.69 6.74 19.95
N ASP A 143 -0.29 7.65 19.93
CA ASP A 143 -0.76 8.39 21.09
C ASP A 143 -1.54 7.50 22.06
N LEU A 144 -1.22 7.60 23.37
CA LEU A 144 -1.85 6.78 24.41
C LEU A 144 -2.72 7.59 25.35
N TYR A 145 -4.01 7.30 25.27
CA TYR A 145 -5.04 7.99 26.04
C TYR A 145 -5.44 7.29 27.34
N ASP A 146 -5.40 5.97 27.37
CA ASP A 146 -5.83 5.15 28.51
C ASP A 146 -4.70 4.92 29.53
N CYS A 147 -3.99 5.98 29.88
CA CYS A 147 -3.06 5.92 31.01
C CYS A 147 -3.83 6.02 32.33
N THR A 148 -3.88 4.94 33.09
CA THR A 148 -4.55 4.92 34.42
C THR A 148 -3.75 5.62 35.51
N ILE A 149 -2.44 5.82 35.31
CA ILE A 149 -1.48 6.31 36.32
C ILE A 149 -1.24 7.82 36.19
N HIS A 150 -1.16 8.35 34.96
CA HIS A 150 -0.74 9.72 34.67
C HIS A 150 -1.88 10.61 34.12
N ARG A 151 -3.15 10.28 34.40
CA ARG A 151 -4.32 10.99 33.86
C ARG A 151 -4.24 12.50 34.07
N ALA A 152 -4.06 13.24 32.98
CA ALA A 152 -4.63 14.56 32.77
C ALA A 152 -5.83 14.37 31.84
N GLU A 153 -7.01 14.91 32.20
CA GLU A 153 -8.23 14.73 31.41
C GLU A 153 -8.03 15.18 29.95
N GLY A 154 -8.12 14.24 29.01
CA GLY A 154 -8.22 14.51 27.57
C GLY A 154 -6.91 14.70 26.79
N ASN A 155 -5.74 14.48 27.38
CA ASN A 155 -4.46 14.54 26.66
C ASN A 155 -3.76 13.17 26.65
N PRO A 156 -2.99 12.84 25.58
CA PRO A 156 -2.18 11.64 25.57
C PRO A 156 -1.09 11.71 26.65
N CYS A 157 -0.78 10.57 27.25
CA CYS A 157 0.29 10.47 28.23
C CYS A 157 1.63 10.31 27.53
N GLN A 158 2.38 11.41 27.39
CA GLN A 158 3.70 11.40 26.74
C GLN A 158 4.63 10.32 27.33
N GLN A 159 4.69 10.21 28.66
CA GLN A 159 5.56 9.20 29.29
C GLN A 159 5.18 7.78 28.87
N CYS A 160 3.89 7.44 28.87
CA CYS A 160 3.48 6.09 28.46
C CYS A 160 3.64 5.88 26.96
N THR A 161 3.42 6.91 26.14
CA THR A 161 3.67 6.86 24.69
C THR A 161 5.15 6.59 24.42
N ASP A 162 6.04 7.32 25.08
CA ASP A 162 7.49 7.13 24.96
C ASP A 162 7.90 5.73 25.45
N ASP A 163 7.40 5.30 26.62
CA ASP A 163 7.69 3.98 27.17
C ASP A 163 7.22 2.85 26.22
N ARG A 164 6.06 2.98 25.58
CA ARG A 164 5.58 2.01 24.58
C ARG A 164 6.38 2.09 23.28
N ALA A 165 6.74 3.29 22.83
CA ALA A 165 7.55 3.48 21.63
C ALA A 165 8.91 2.78 21.79
N ASP A 166 9.57 2.94 22.95
CA ASP A 166 10.83 2.27 23.26
C ASP A 166 10.69 0.74 23.21
N VAL A 167 9.58 0.21 23.72
CA VAL A 167 9.30 -1.24 23.67
C VAL A 167 9.07 -1.71 22.23
N VAL A 168 8.30 -0.97 21.43
CA VAL A 168 8.05 -1.26 20.01
C VAL A 168 9.35 -1.21 19.20
N ASP A 169 10.16 -0.17 19.40
CA ASP A 169 11.45 0.02 18.71
C ASP A 169 12.49 -1.03 19.12
N SER A 170 12.38 -1.60 20.33
CA SER A 170 13.23 -2.71 20.78
C SER A 170 12.79 -4.08 20.26
N CYS A 171 11.59 -4.18 19.68
CA CYS A 171 11.03 -5.42 19.16
C CYS A 171 11.38 -5.58 17.68
N ASP A 172 11.82 -6.78 17.29
CA ASP A 172 12.07 -7.11 15.89
C ASP A 172 10.73 -7.26 15.14
N LEU A 173 10.23 -6.17 14.56
CA LEU A 173 9.03 -6.16 13.74
C LEU A 173 9.36 -6.29 12.25
N VAL A 174 8.52 -7.03 11.54
CA VAL A 174 8.62 -7.27 10.10
C VAL A 174 7.38 -6.73 9.41
N TYR A 175 7.60 -5.78 8.52
CA TYR A 175 6.58 -5.19 7.66
C TYR A 175 6.55 -5.95 6.34
N TYR A 176 5.38 -6.46 5.99
CA TYR A 176 5.14 -7.14 4.72
C TYR A 176 4.37 -6.22 3.80
N VAL A 177 4.87 -6.01 2.58
CA VAL A 177 4.20 -5.21 1.55
C VAL A 177 3.89 -6.10 0.37
N VAL A 178 2.60 -6.32 0.09
CA VAL A 178 2.12 -7.12 -1.04
C VAL A 178 1.94 -6.19 -2.25
N ILE A 179 2.64 -6.54 -3.33
CA ILE A 179 2.70 -5.79 -4.58
C ILE A 179 2.08 -6.63 -5.69
N SER A 180 1.37 -5.97 -6.61
CA SER A 180 0.77 -6.63 -7.75
C SER A 180 0.86 -5.81 -9.04
N THR A 181 0.93 -6.56 -10.13
CA THR A 181 0.78 -6.05 -11.50
C THR A 181 0.30 -7.18 -12.41
N PHE A 182 0.39 -7.05 -13.73
CA PHE A 182 0.05 -8.09 -14.69
C PHE A 182 1.30 -8.66 -15.36
N GLN A 183 1.26 -9.95 -15.68
CA GLN A 183 2.25 -10.59 -16.54
C GLN A 183 2.05 -10.13 -17.98
N ALA A 184 3.13 -9.71 -18.66
CA ALA A 184 3.04 -9.36 -20.07
C ALA A 184 2.76 -10.59 -20.95
N ASN A 185 1.75 -10.48 -21.82
CA ASN A 185 1.44 -11.50 -22.82
C ASN A 185 2.57 -11.62 -23.87
N ASP A 186 2.69 -12.80 -24.46
CA ASP A 186 3.58 -13.09 -25.58
C ASP A 186 2.74 -13.36 -26.83
N PRO A 187 2.89 -12.61 -27.94
CA PRO A 187 3.79 -11.48 -28.13
C PRO A 187 3.37 -10.22 -27.35
N PHE A 188 4.35 -9.38 -27.01
CA PHE A 188 4.11 -8.09 -26.37
C PHE A 188 3.45 -7.12 -27.35
N ILE A 189 2.14 -6.89 -27.21
CA ILE A 189 1.39 -5.94 -28.03
C ILE A 189 1.23 -4.64 -27.26
N TYR A 190 1.98 -3.61 -27.64
CA TYR A 190 1.82 -2.25 -27.10
C TYR A 190 0.39 -1.75 -27.32
N GLY A 191 -0.27 -1.26 -26.27
CA GLY A 191 -1.57 -0.59 -26.34
C GLY A 191 -2.81 -1.47 -26.23
N ALA A 192 -2.66 -2.80 -26.16
CA ALA A 192 -3.76 -3.68 -25.76
C ALA A 192 -3.82 -3.74 -24.23
N HIS A 193 -4.93 -3.27 -23.66
CA HIS A 193 -5.27 -3.31 -22.24
C HIS A 193 -4.79 -4.60 -21.56
N PHE A 194 -4.30 -4.47 -20.33
CA PHE A 194 -3.66 -5.49 -19.49
C PHE A 194 -4.43 -6.82 -19.41
N ASN A 195 -4.34 -7.64 -20.47
CA ASN A 195 -5.00 -8.95 -20.58
C ASN A 195 -4.11 -10.08 -20.05
N GLY A 196 -3.09 -9.73 -19.26
CA GLY A 196 -2.21 -10.66 -18.57
C GLY A 196 -2.85 -11.21 -17.31
N LYS A 197 -2.34 -12.34 -16.81
CA LYS A 197 -2.70 -12.80 -15.48
C LYS A 197 -2.11 -11.87 -14.41
N PRO A 198 -2.82 -11.61 -13.30
CA PRO A 198 -2.25 -10.90 -12.16
C PRO A 198 -1.04 -11.65 -11.60
N LEU A 199 0.01 -10.90 -11.35
CA LEU A 199 1.20 -11.32 -10.61
C LEU A 199 1.18 -10.66 -9.24
N TYR A 200 1.69 -11.40 -8.26
CA TYR A 200 1.82 -10.96 -6.89
C TYR A 200 3.24 -11.24 -6.42
N LYS A 201 3.83 -10.29 -5.70
CA LYS A 201 5.05 -10.49 -4.91
C LYS A 201 4.82 -9.87 -3.55
N TYR A 202 5.61 -10.25 -2.55
CA TYR A 202 5.68 -9.46 -1.33
C TYR A 202 7.13 -9.15 -0.96
N ILE A 203 7.33 -8.06 -0.25
CA ILE A 203 8.64 -7.62 0.26
C ILE A 203 8.58 -7.60 1.78
N ARG A 204 9.68 -8.02 2.42
CA ARG A 204 9.90 -7.90 3.87
C ARG A 204 10.72 -6.65 4.13
N CYS A 205 10.29 -5.84 5.08
CA CYS A 205 10.95 -4.61 5.52
C CYS A 205 11.10 -4.63 7.04
N GLY A 206 12.22 -4.14 7.56
CA GLY A 206 12.47 -4.10 9.01
C GLY A 206 11.91 -2.85 9.72
N SER A 207 11.28 -1.94 9.00
CA SER A 207 10.60 -0.78 9.59
C SER A 207 9.49 -0.26 8.68
N ARG A 208 8.60 0.53 9.27
CA ARG A 208 7.52 1.23 8.57
C ARG A 208 8.06 2.18 7.49
N GLU A 209 9.12 2.93 7.80
CA GLU A 209 9.72 3.91 6.88
C GLU A 209 10.32 3.21 5.66
N VAL A 210 10.96 2.07 5.86
CA VAL A 210 11.50 1.24 4.76
C VAL A 210 10.35 0.68 3.93
N ALA A 211 9.27 0.19 4.55
CA ALA A 211 8.09 -0.32 3.85
C ALA A 211 7.37 0.78 3.05
N ALA A 212 7.21 1.97 3.62
CA ALA A 212 6.62 3.13 2.94
C ALA A 212 7.50 3.63 1.79
N ALA A 213 8.82 3.62 1.96
CA ALA A 213 9.76 3.93 0.88
C ALA A 213 9.68 2.90 -0.25
N GLU A 214 9.65 1.60 0.07
CA GLU A 214 9.48 0.53 -0.91
C GLU A 214 8.17 0.69 -1.70
N ALA A 215 7.07 0.98 -1.02
CA ALA A 215 5.79 1.28 -1.64
C ALA A 215 5.88 2.49 -2.60
N PHE A 216 6.56 3.56 -2.19
CA PHE A 216 6.77 4.76 -2.99
C PHE A 216 7.58 4.50 -4.26
N TYR A 217 8.71 3.79 -4.15
CA TYR A 217 9.55 3.46 -5.30
C TYR A 217 8.89 2.44 -6.23
N THR A 218 8.33 1.36 -5.69
CA THR A 218 7.58 0.36 -6.48
C THR A 218 6.44 1.01 -7.27
N THR A 219 5.67 1.88 -6.63
CA THR A 219 4.55 2.55 -7.27
C THR A 219 5.04 3.56 -8.30
N GLY A 220 5.96 4.43 -7.91
CA GLY A 220 6.40 5.53 -8.74
C GLY A 220 7.30 5.09 -9.90
N MET A 221 8.38 4.37 -9.59
CA MET A 221 9.40 3.95 -10.54
C MET A 221 8.87 2.81 -11.43
N ASP A 222 8.45 1.70 -10.82
CA ASP A 222 8.07 0.50 -11.57
C ASP A 222 6.63 0.54 -12.10
N GLY A 223 5.77 1.34 -11.46
CA GLY A 223 4.36 1.44 -11.81
C GLY A 223 3.55 0.24 -11.35
N TRP A 224 3.93 -0.41 -10.25
CA TRP A 224 3.16 -1.55 -9.69
C TRP A 224 2.28 -1.10 -8.54
N SER A 225 1.22 -1.85 -8.26
CA SER A 225 0.28 -1.51 -7.18
C SER A 225 0.71 -2.13 -5.87
N VAL A 226 0.55 -1.39 -4.77
CA VAL A 226 0.60 -1.91 -3.40
C VAL A 226 -0.82 -2.27 -2.98
N LEU A 227 -1.08 -3.56 -2.80
CA LEU A 227 -2.42 -4.09 -2.56
C LEU A 227 -2.73 -4.39 -1.10
N PHE A 228 -1.72 -4.63 -0.28
CA PHE A 228 -1.92 -4.96 1.13
C PHE A 228 -0.61 -4.80 1.90
N SER A 229 -0.72 -4.51 3.18
CA SER A 229 0.40 -4.47 4.09
C SER A 229 -0.01 -4.93 5.49
N CYS A 230 0.90 -5.63 6.16
CA CYS A 230 0.72 -6.08 7.53
C CYS A 230 2.05 -6.12 8.27
N VAL A 231 1.99 -6.21 9.60
CA VAL A 231 3.15 -6.32 10.48
C VAL A 231 3.05 -7.61 11.30
N MET A 232 4.17 -8.29 11.46
CA MET A 232 4.33 -9.45 12.37
C MET A 232 5.60 -9.25 13.18
N ARG A 233 5.67 -9.89 14.35
CA ARG A 233 6.93 -9.98 15.11
C ARG A 233 7.80 -11.10 14.53
N GLU A 234 9.11 -10.86 14.41
CA GLU A 234 10.08 -11.87 13.97
C GLU A 234 10.00 -13.09 14.91
N GLY A 235 10.01 -14.30 14.35
CA GLY A 235 9.79 -15.54 15.10
C GLY A 235 8.31 -15.88 15.34
N GLU A 236 7.38 -15.00 14.96
CA GLU A 236 5.93 -15.28 14.94
C GLU A 236 5.37 -15.39 13.51
N THR A 237 6.23 -15.58 12.51
CA THR A 237 5.80 -15.60 11.11
C THR A 237 5.31 -16.99 10.71
N PHE A 238 4.74 -17.09 9.49
CA PHE A 238 4.31 -18.35 8.92
C PHE A 238 5.44 -19.37 8.67
N PHE A 239 6.71 -18.94 8.73
CA PHE A 239 7.85 -19.84 8.64
C PHE A 239 8.14 -20.54 9.96
N GLU A 240 7.89 -19.87 11.10
CA GLU A 240 8.19 -20.40 12.42
C GLU A 240 6.98 -21.04 13.11
N ARG A 241 5.76 -20.59 12.80
CA ARG A 241 4.52 -21.04 13.47
C ARG A 241 3.49 -21.60 12.49
N ALA A 242 2.75 -22.63 12.92
CA ALA A 242 1.79 -23.35 12.09
C ALA A 242 0.32 -23.14 12.51
N GLY A 243 0.10 -22.52 13.67
CA GLY A 243 -1.21 -22.35 14.27
C GLY A 243 -2.09 -21.29 13.60
N PRO A 244 -3.21 -20.93 14.26
CA PRO A 244 -4.18 -20.00 13.70
C PRO A 244 -3.61 -18.59 13.62
N VAL A 245 -4.21 -17.79 12.72
CA VAL A 245 -3.88 -16.36 12.61
C VAL A 245 -4.79 -15.56 13.53
N GLU A 246 -4.20 -14.72 14.36
CA GLU A 246 -4.89 -13.75 15.20
C GLU A 246 -4.63 -12.34 14.68
N ARG A 247 -5.70 -11.56 14.49
CA ARG A 247 -5.59 -10.16 14.15
C ARG A 247 -5.32 -9.36 15.42
N VAL A 248 -4.30 -8.52 15.35
CA VAL A 248 -3.96 -7.56 16.38
C VAL A 248 -4.51 -6.19 15.99
N ASP A 249 -5.19 -5.51 16.92
CA ASP A 249 -5.84 -4.22 16.66
C ASP A 249 -4.92 -3.01 16.86
N GLU A 250 -3.93 -3.09 17.76
CA GLU A 250 -2.93 -2.04 17.99
C GLU A 250 -1.50 -2.53 17.75
N LEU A 251 -0.65 -1.73 17.11
CA LEU A 251 0.70 -2.17 16.72
C LEU A 251 1.53 -2.66 17.92
N TRP A 252 1.40 -1.99 19.07
CA TRP A 252 2.16 -2.30 20.28
C TRP A 252 1.79 -3.67 20.88
N ASP A 253 0.59 -4.19 20.63
CA ASP A 253 0.16 -5.50 21.16
C ASP A 253 1.02 -6.65 20.58
N LEU A 254 1.67 -6.45 19.43
CA LEU A 254 2.66 -7.40 18.90
C LEU A 254 3.89 -7.55 19.79
N THR A 255 4.20 -6.55 20.61
CA THR A 255 5.37 -6.58 21.52
C THR A 255 5.12 -7.42 22.76
N GLN A 256 3.86 -7.61 23.15
CA GLN A 256 3.49 -8.45 24.28
C GLN A 256 3.78 -9.92 23.96
N ASP A 257 4.03 -10.73 24.99
CA ASP A 257 4.19 -12.16 24.79
C ASP A 257 2.84 -12.81 24.46
N SER A 258 2.86 -13.73 23.49
CA SER A 258 1.68 -14.51 23.14
C SER A 258 1.28 -15.42 24.30
N HIS A 259 -0.02 -15.63 24.50
CA HIS A 259 -0.51 -16.68 25.39
C HIS A 259 -0.33 -18.09 24.81
N ASP A 260 -0.15 -18.19 23.49
CA ASP A 260 0.01 -19.44 22.74
C ASP A 260 1.16 -19.32 21.72
N ASP A 261 2.22 -20.10 21.92
CA ASP A 261 3.43 -20.07 21.11
C ASP A 261 3.20 -20.50 19.64
N ASP A 262 2.05 -21.10 19.30
CA ASP A 262 1.74 -21.53 17.93
C ASP A 262 0.90 -20.50 17.15
N VAL A 263 0.40 -19.44 17.78
CA VAL A 263 -0.44 -18.44 17.12
C VAL A 263 0.41 -17.46 16.30
N VAL A 264 -0.02 -17.17 15.07
CA VAL A 264 0.56 -16.13 14.22
C VAL A 264 -0.22 -14.84 14.42
N ARG A 265 0.38 -13.86 15.11
CA ARG A 265 -0.23 -12.55 15.36
C ARG A 265 0.12 -11.57 14.25
N VAL A 266 -0.90 -10.90 13.71
CA VAL A 266 -0.73 -10.02 12.54
C VAL A 266 -1.49 -8.72 12.76
N TYR A 267 -0.77 -7.60 12.64
CA TYR A 267 -1.34 -6.25 12.68
C TYR A 267 -1.63 -5.75 11.25
N TYR A 268 -2.85 -5.28 11.01
CA TYR A 268 -3.30 -4.69 9.73
C TYR A 268 -4.59 -3.86 9.82
#